data_AF-A0AAD9NWT5-F1
#
_entry.id   AF-A0AAD9NWT5-F1
#
_cell.length_a   1.000
_cell.length_b   1.000
_cell.length_c   1.000
_cell.angle_alpha   90.00
_cell.angle_beta   90.00
_cell.angle_gamma   90.00
#
_symmetry.space_group_name_H-M   'P 1'
#
loop_
_entity.id
_entity.type
_entity.pdbx_description
1 polymer ?
#
loop_
_entity_poly.entity_id
_entity_poly.type
_entity_poly.pdbx_seq_one_letter_code
_entity_poly.pdbx_strand_id
1 'polypeptide(L)'
;MAAEHLKYETKDGVAVIKFDSPGVKVNTLSVPVFQEFKEALSKAQSDPAVSSIVLISGKPECFIAGADIAMLQNCQTAAEMKALSQSGQQVLQAVADSPKPVVAAIMGSCLGGGLEVSVPNAMDMMLTGRNIRPDKAKKMGLVDQLVDELGG
;
A
#
# COMPACT_ATOMS: atom_id res chain seq x y z
N MET A 1 0.44 15.54 -12.74
CA MET A 1 0.63 14.49 -13.78
C MET A 1 -0.42 13.42 -13.52
N ALA A 2 -0.90 12.70 -14.53
CA ALA A 2 -1.75 11.54 -14.28
C ALA A 2 -0.88 10.42 -13.69
N ALA A 3 -1.35 9.77 -12.63
CA ALA A 3 -0.65 8.63 -12.04
C ALA A 3 -0.61 7.48 -13.05
N GLU A 4 0.58 6.94 -13.30
CA GLU A 4 0.80 5.86 -14.26
C GLU A 4 0.86 4.49 -13.56
N HIS A 5 1.39 4.47 -12.34
CA HIS A 5 1.67 3.24 -11.59
C HIS A 5 0.64 2.96 -10.49
N LEU A 6 -0.16 3.96 -10.12
CA LEU A 6 -1.22 3.82 -9.13
C LEU A 6 -2.57 4.26 -9.66
N LYS A 7 -3.62 3.54 -9.26
CA LYS A 7 -5.01 3.93 -9.43
C LYS A 7 -5.58 4.34 -8.07
N TYR A 8 -6.28 5.47 -8.04
CA TYR A 8 -6.94 6.00 -6.86
C TYR A 8 -8.45 6.04 -7.09
N GLU A 9 -9.20 5.39 -6.21
CA GLU A 9 -10.66 5.45 -6.21
C GLU A 9 -11.19 5.66 -4.79
N THR A 10 -12.42 6.14 -4.66
CA THR A 10 -13.07 6.32 -3.37
C THR A 10 -14.45 5.71 -3.44
N LYS A 11 -14.77 4.84 -2.49
CA LYS A 11 -16.04 4.13 -2.41
C LYS A 11 -16.50 4.12 -0.97
N ASP A 12 -17.72 4.62 -0.73
CA ASP A 12 -18.37 4.60 0.60
C ASP A 12 -17.49 5.13 1.75
N GLY A 13 -16.70 6.17 1.47
CA GLY A 13 -15.78 6.77 2.44
C GLY A 13 -14.48 5.98 2.66
N VAL A 14 -14.17 5.02 1.80
CA VAL A 14 -12.90 4.28 1.78
C VAL A 14 -12.10 4.70 0.57
N ALA A 15 -10.86 5.17 0.77
CA ALA A 15 -9.92 5.43 -0.32
C ALA A 15 -9.18 4.15 -0.68
N VAL A 16 -9.26 3.71 -1.93
CA VAL A 16 -8.56 2.54 -2.44
C VAL A 16 -7.40 2.99 -3.32
N ILE A 17 -6.20 2.65 -2.89
CA ILE A 17 -4.93 2.91 -3.57
C ILE A 17 -4.45 1.59 -4.15
N LYS A 18 -4.52 1.46 -5.47
CA LYS A 18 -4.23 0.23 -6.20
C LYS A 18 -2.92 0.35 -6.97
N PHE A 19 -1.91 -0.42 -6.59
CA PHE A 19 -0.63 -0.50 -7.29
C PHE A 19 -0.79 -1.34 -8.56
N ASP A 20 -0.55 -0.76 -9.73
CA ASP A 20 -0.73 -1.44 -11.02
C ASP A 20 0.18 -0.84 -12.09
N SER A 21 1.49 -1.08 -11.95
CA SER A 21 2.47 -0.62 -12.94
C SER A 21 2.24 -1.27 -14.32
N PRO A 22 2.21 -0.51 -15.42
CA PRO A 22 2.01 -1.05 -16.75
C PRO A 22 3.22 -1.86 -17.23
N GLY A 23 2.99 -2.85 -18.10
CA GLY A 23 4.05 -3.62 -18.76
C GLY A 23 4.85 -4.58 -17.87
N VAL A 24 4.59 -4.65 -16.56
CA VAL A 24 5.30 -5.52 -15.61
C VAL A 24 4.38 -6.57 -15.00
N LYS A 25 4.96 -7.74 -14.67
CA LYS A 25 4.25 -8.86 -14.04
C LYS A 25 4.07 -8.70 -12.53
N VAL A 26 5.00 -7.98 -11.89
CA VAL A 26 5.01 -7.72 -10.44
C VAL A 26 5.20 -6.24 -10.21
N ASN A 27 4.57 -5.69 -9.16
CA ASN A 27 4.82 -4.32 -8.76
C ASN A 27 6.15 -4.24 -8.01
N THR A 28 6.96 -3.23 -8.31
CA THR A 28 8.19 -2.89 -7.56
C THR A 28 8.09 -1.47 -7.03
N LEU A 29 8.83 -1.17 -5.98
CA LEU A 29 8.96 0.17 -5.42
C LEU A 29 10.08 0.91 -6.16
N SER A 30 9.71 1.58 -7.24
CA SER A 30 10.57 2.51 -7.97
C SER A 30 10.32 3.95 -7.51
N VAL A 31 11.21 4.88 -7.89
CA VAL A 31 11.03 6.32 -7.61
C VAL A 31 9.67 6.87 -8.03
N PRO A 32 9.16 6.64 -9.27
CA PRO A 32 7.85 7.17 -9.67
C PRO A 32 6.70 6.54 -8.86
N VAL A 33 6.75 5.24 -8.56
CA VAL A 33 5.76 4.56 -7.70
C VAL A 33 5.72 5.20 -6.32
N PHE A 34 6.89 5.50 -5.73
CA PHE A 34 6.95 6.17 -4.43
C PHE A 34 6.37 7.58 -4.44
N GLN A 35 6.64 8.36 -5.49
CA GLN A 35 6.11 9.73 -5.62
C GLN A 35 4.58 9.71 -5.74
N GLU A 36 4.06 8.89 -6.63
CA GLU A 36 2.61 8.73 -6.81
C GLU A 36 1.93 8.21 -5.53
N PHE A 37 2.57 7.28 -4.81
CA PHE A 37 2.03 6.77 -3.55
C PHE A 37 1.97 7.85 -2.46
N LYS A 38 3.02 8.69 -2.32
CA LYS A 38 3.01 9.82 -1.38
C LYS A 38 1.86 10.78 -1.66
N GLU A 39 1.64 11.11 -2.93
CA GLU A 39 0.55 11.99 -3.35
C GLU A 39 -0.83 11.37 -3.05
N ALA A 40 -1.03 10.10 -3.41
CA ALA A 40 -2.27 9.37 -3.17
C ALA A 40 -2.59 9.24 -1.67
N LEU A 41 -1.57 8.92 -0.85
CA LEU A 41 -1.71 8.81 0.60
C LEU A 41 -2.07 10.16 1.23
N SER A 42 -1.36 11.23 0.88
CA SER A 42 -1.63 12.58 1.37
C SER A 42 -3.04 13.06 1.01
N LYS A 43 -3.47 12.79 -0.23
CA LYS A 43 -4.84 13.05 -0.69
C LYS A 43 -5.86 12.31 0.18
N ALA A 44 -5.70 11.01 0.38
CA ALA A 44 -6.61 10.22 1.20
C ALA A 44 -6.61 10.67 2.67
N GLN A 45 -5.47 11.06 3.24
CA GLN A 45 -5.34 11.52 4.62
C GLN A 45 -6.02 12.87 4.85
N SER A 46 -5.97 13.79 3.88
CA SER A 46 -6.54 15.13 3.99
C SER A 46 -8.03 15.24 3.62
N ASP A 47 -8.58 14.28 2.88
CA ASP A 47 -9.97 14.32 2.42
C ASP A 47 -10.99 14.00 3.54
N PRO A 48 -11.81 14.95 4.03
CA PRO A 48 -12.75 14.69 5.12
C PRO A 48 -13.84 13.67 4.76
N ALA A 49 -14.09 13.38 3.47
CA ALA A 49 -15.02 12.33 3.06
C ALA A 49 -14.43 10.91 3.19
N VAL A 50 -13.10 10.79 3.29
CA VAL A 50 -12.40 9.52 3.48
C VAL A 50 -12.25 9.23 4.97
N SER A 51 -12.77 8.07 5.39
CA SER A 51 -12.71 7.55 6.76
C SER A 51 -11.62 6.49 6.96
N SER A 52 -11.22 5.79 5.88
CA SER A 52 -10.20 4.74 5.91
C SER A 52 -9.51 4.59 4.54
N ILE A 53 -8.35 3.93 4.53
CA ILE A 53 -7.50 3.77 3.35
C ILE A 53 -7.20 2.28 3.17
N VAL A 54 -7.33 1.79 1.94
CA VAL A 54 -6.98 0.42 1.54
C VAL A 54 -5.88 0.47 0.48
N LEU A 55 -4.81 -0.27 0.70
CA LEU A 55 -3.72 -0.50 -0.23
C LEU A 55 -3.90 -1.88 -0.85
N ILE A 56 -3.98 -1.97 -2.17
CA ILE A 56 -4.19 -3.24 -2.89
C ILE A 56 -3.28 -3.30 -4.11
N SER A 57 -3.02 -4.50 -4.62
CA SER A 57 -2.35 -4.69 -5.91
C SER A 57 -3.36 -5.00 -7.01
N GLY A 58 -3.16 -4.40 -8.19
CA GLY A 58 -3.84 -4.79 -9.43
C GLY A 58 -3.24 -6.04 -10.09
N LYS A 59 -2.14 -6.59 -9.54
CA LYS A 59 -1.53 -7.84 -10.03
C LYS A 59 -2.02 -9.02 -9.20
N PRO A 60 -2.50 -10.12 -9.81
CA PRO A 60 -3.15 -11.22 -9.10
C PRO A 60 -2.21 -12.01 -8.18
N GLU A 61 -0.94 -12.17 -8.57
CA GLU A 61 0.02 -13.06 -7.89
C GLU A 61 1.03 -12.33 -7.00
N CYS A 62 0.99 -10.99 -6.97
CA CYS A 62 2.00 -10.20 -6.26
C CYS A 62 1.42 -8.88 -5.76
N PHE A 63 1.65 -8.60 -4.48
CA PHE A 63 1.38 -7.29 -3.91
C PHE A 63 2.46 -6.30 -4.35
N ILE A 64 3.68 -6.46 -3.80
CA ILE A 64 4.87 -5.67 -4.10
C ILE A 64 6.11 -6.58 -3.90
N ALA A 65 6.97 -6.67 -4.92
CA ALA A 65 8.17 -7.51 -4.95
C ALA A 65 9.44 -6.80 -4.44
N GLY A 66 9.29 -5.80 -3.56
CA GLY A 66 10.39 -5.03 -3.00
C GLY A 66 10.83 -3.85 -3.88
N ALA A 67 12.06 -3.38 -3.63
CA ALA A 67 12.64 -2.25 -4.36
C ALA A 67 13.00 -2.64 -5.80
N ASP A 68 12.87 -1.69 -6.72
CA ASP A 68 13.28 -1.89 -8.10
C ASP A 68 14.80 -2.12 -8.23
N ILE A 69 15.21 -3.21 -8.90
CA ILE A 69 16.63 -3.58 -9.02
C ILE A 69 17.39 -2.58 -9.88
N ALA A 70 16.78 -2.07 -10.97
CA ALA A 70 17.43 -1.10 -11.84
C ALA A 70 17.65 0.23 -11.10
N MET A 71 16.70 0.62 -10.24
CA MET A 71 16.87 1.76 -9.34
C MET A 71 18.06 1.57 -8.39
N LEU A 72 18.23 0.38 -7.81
CA LEU A 72 19.37 0.09 -6.93
C LEU A 72 20.70 0.07 -7.69
N GLN A 73 20.72 -0.46 -8.92
CA GLN A 73 21.90 -0.49 -9.79
C GLN A 73 22.33 0.90 -10.27
N ASN A 74 21.37 1.83 -10.43
CA ASN A 74 21.63 3.20 -10.83
C ASN A 74 22.19 4.07 -9.69
N CYS A 75 22.13 3.62 -8.43
CA CYS A 75 22.77 4.30 -7.31
C CYS A 75 24.28 4.02 -7.34
N GLN A 76 25.09 5.04 -7.62
CA GLN A 76 26.54 4.90 -7.76
C GLN A 76 27.30 5.31 -6.48
N THR A 77 26.64 6.02 -5.58
CA THR A 77 27.24 6.53 -4.34
C THR A 77 26.50 6.06 -3.10
N ALA A 78 27.23 5.97 -1.97
CA ALA A 78 26.62 5.70 -0.67
C ALA A 78 25.61 6.77 -0.24
N ALA A 79 25.79 8.02 -0.70
CA ALA A 79 24.87 9.12 -0.43
C ALA A 79 23.52 8.93 -1.15
N GLU A 80 23.53 8.50 -2.42
CA GLU A 80 22.32 8.19 -3.18
C GLU A 80 21.57 7.00 -2.58
N MET A 81 22.28 5.93 -2.21
CA MET A 81 21.69 4.77 -1.55
C MET A 81 21.03 5.15 -0.21
N LYS A 82 21.68 6.01 0.57
CA LYS A 82 21.13 6.53 1.83
C LYS A 82 19.89 7.39 1.59
N ALA A 83 19.90 8.28 0.61
CA ALA A 83 18.77 9.13 0.27
C ALA A 83 17.55 8.31 -0.19
N LEU A 84 17.80 7.25 -0.97
CA LEU A 84 16.77 6.31 -1.39
C LEU A 84 16.15 5.56 -0.20
N SER A 85 17.00 5.02 0.68
CA SER A 85 16.55 4.34 1.90
C SER A 85 15.73 5.26 2.81
N GLN A 86 16.20 6.50 3.03
CA GLN A 86 15.48 7.52 3.80
C GLN A 86 14.14 7.88 3.17
N SER A 87 14.08 8.00 1.84
CA SER A 87 12.84 8.28 1.12
C SER A 87 11.81 7.17 1.29
N GLY A 88 12.26 5.91 1.27
CA GLY A 88 11.44 4.75 1.61
C GLY A 88 10.90 4.85 3.04
N GLN A 89 11.78 5.02 4.03
CA GLN A 89 11.42 5.14 5.45
C GLN A 89 10.40 6.26 5.72
N GLN A 90 10.52 7.41 5.05
CA GLN A 90 9.56 8.51 5.18
C GLN A 90 8.15 8.13 4.73
N VAL A 91 8.01 7.33 3.68
CA VAL A 91 6.70 6.84 3.21
C VAL A 91 6.09 5.92 4.25
N LEU A 92 6.90 5.00 4.77
CA LEU A 92 6.48 4.07 5.81
C LEU A 92 5.99 4.81 7.05
N GLN A 93 6.76 5.82 7.46
CA GLN A 93 6.41 6.68 8.57
C GLN A 93 5.12 7.47 8.30
N ALA A 94 4.90 7.96 7.08
CA ALA A 94 3.66 8.65 6.71
C ALA A 94 2.43 7.72 6.75
N VAL A 95 2.61 6.43 6.43
CA VAL A 95 1.56 5.41 6.62
C VAL A 95 1.36 5.11 8.10
N ALA A 96 2.45 5.05 8.88
CA ALA A 96 2.44 4.83 10.33
C ALA A 96 1.70 5.96 11.08
N ASP A 97 1.97 7.20 10.70
CA ASP A 97 1.43 8.40 11.35
C ASP A 97 0.09 8.83 10.73
N SER A 98 -0.51 7.98 9.89
CA SER A 98 -1.78 8.29 9.26
C SER A 98 -2.87 8.54 10.31
N PRO A 99 -3.59 9.67 10.25
CA PRO A 99 -4.71 9.94 11.16
C PRO A 99 -5.93 9.06 10.85
N LYS A 100 -5.90 8.31 9.73
CA LYS A 100 -6.95 7.41 9.27
C LYS A 100 -6.45 5.98 9.24
N PRO A 101 -7.29 4.98 9.58
CA PRO A 101 -6.94 3.58 9.45
C PRO A 101 -6.46 3.25 8.03
N VAL A 102 -5.31 2.56 7.94
CA VAL A 102 -4.74 2.09 6.67
C VAL A 102 -4.67 0.57 6.70
N VAL A 103 -5.22 -0.07 5.66
CA VAL A 103 -5.28 -1.52 5.50
C VAL A 103 -4.47 -1.92 4.28
N ALA A 104 -3.54 -2.87 4.41
CA ALA A 104 -2.90 -3.48 3.25
C ALA A 104 -3.57 -4.82 2.92
N ALA A 105 -4.28 -4.87 1.80
CA ALA A 105 -4.86 -6.10 1.24
C ALA A 105 -3.80 -6.83 0.41
N ILE A 106 -3.01 -7.65 1.09
CA ILE A 106 -1.87 -8.34 0.50
C ILE A 106 -2.35 -9.66 -0.11
N MET A 107 -2.35 -9.70 -1.43
CA MET A 107 -2.58 -10.92 -2.21
C MET A 107 -1.25 -11.35 -2.85
N GLY A 108 -0.92 -12.64 -2.73
CA GLY A 108 0.30 -13.22 -3.31
C GLY A 108 1.60 -12.76 -2.64
N SER A 109 2.69 -12.70 -3.41
CA SER A 109 4.03 -12.43 -2.87
C SER A 109 4.21 -10.98 -2.41
N CYS A 110 4.74 -10.81 -1.20
CA CYS A 110 5.12 -9.52 -0.60
C CYS A 110 6.52 -9.64 0.02
N LEU A 111 7.50 -8.93 -0.54
CA LEU A 111 8.92 -9.09 -0.20
C LEU A 111 9.60 -7.73 0.02
N GLY A 112 10.60 -7.69 0.90
CA GLY A 112 11.44 -6.49 1.12
C GLY A 112 10.64 -5.25 1.51
N GLY A 113 10.90 -4.11 0.86
CA GLY A 113 10.15 -2.87 1.09
C GLY A 113 8.63 -2.99 0.93
N GLY A 114 8.13 -4.01 0.22
CA GLY A 114 6.70 -4.33 0.16
C GLY A 114 6.13 -4.80 1.50
N LEU A 115 6.92 -5.53 2.30
CA LEU A 115 6.62 -5.85 3.71
C LEU A 115 6.77 -4.60 4.56
N GLU A 116 7.69 -3.71 4.25
CA GLU A 116 7.87 -2.52 5.07
C GLU A 116 6.76 -1.47 4.84
N VAL A 117 6.20 -1.29 3.63
CA VAL A 117 5.00 -0.44 3.32
C VAL A 117 3.76 -0.91 4.07
N SER A 118 3.75 -2.20 4.20
CA SER A 118 2.81 -3.04 4.88
C SER A 118 2.92 -2.86 6.40
N VAL A 119 4.10 -3.12 6.98
CA VAL A 119 4.35 -3.32 8.42
C VAL A 119 4.29 -2.08 9.35
N PRO A 120 4.37 -0.78 8.98
CA PRO A 120 4.53 0.27 9.98
C PRO A 120 3.29 0.40 10.86
N ASN A 121 2.11 0.07 10.28
CA ASN A 121 0.83 -0.08 10.94
C ASN A 121 0.11 -1.41 10.64
N ALA A 122 0.63 -2.29 9.76
CA ALA A 122 -0.05 -3.56 9.54
C ALA A 122 -0.01 -4.53 10.72
N MET A 123 0.74 -4.27 11.80
CA MET A 123 0.50 -5.04 13.03
C MET A 123 -0.90 -4.84 13.64
N ASP A 124 -1.74 -3.95 13.12
CA ASP A 124 -3.17 -3.92 13.46
C ASP A 124 -4.08 -4.69 12.51
N MET A 125 -3.68 -4.96 11.27
CA MET A 125 -4.59 -5.51 10.25
C MET A 125 -4.01 -6.57 9.32
N MET A 126 -2.71 -6.86 9.36
CA MET A 126 -2.13 -8.10 8.83
C MET A 126 -2.39 -9.25 9.80
N LEU A 127 -3.67 -9.58 9.92
CA LEU A 127 -4.19 -10.87 10.36
C LEU A 127 -3.67 -11.48 11.68
N THR A 128 -2.91 -10.80 12.54
CA THR A 128 -2.82 -11.06 13.98
C THR A 128 -2.27 -9.83 14.73
N GLY A 129 -3.00 -9.24 15.69
CA GLY A 129 -2.41 -8.15 16.51
C GLY A 129 -3.27 -7.43 17.54
N ARG A 130 -4.25 -6.60 17.14
CA ARG A 130 -5.22 -5.99 18.06
C ARG A 130 -6.62 -6.60 17.85
N ASN A 131 -7.06 -7.37 18.84
CA ASN A 131 -8.20 -8.30 18.77
C ASN A 131 -9.55 -7.66 18.37
N ILE A 132 -9.86 -7.63 17.07
CA ILE A 132 -11.24 -7.79 16.60
C ILE A 132 -11.38 -9.25 16.18
N ARG A 133 -12.09 -10.03 17.00
CA ARG A 133 -12.34 -11.46 16.73
C ARG A 133 -13.09 -11.62 15.39
N PRO A 134 -12.83 -12.71 14.63
CA PRO A 134 -13.48 -12.97 13.34
C PRO A 134 -15.02 -12.80 13.36
N ASP A 135 -15.67 -13.23 14.44
CA ASP A 135 -17.12 -13.11 14.61
C ASP A 135 -17.61 -11.65 14.66
N LYS A 136 -16.75 -10.74 15.13
CA LYS A 136 -17.03 -9.31 15.27
C LYS A 136 -16.80 -8.59 13.92
N ALA A 137 -15.79 -8.99 13.16
CA ALA A 137 -15.57 -8.52 11.79
C ALA A 137 -16.70 -8.95 10.85
N LYS A 138 -17.19 -10.20 10.99
CA LYS A 138 -18.37 -10.70 10.27
C LYS A 138 -19.65 -9.92 10.63
N LYS A 139 -19.86 -9.60 11.90
CA LYS A 139 -20.99 -8.77 12.34
C LYS A 139 -20.93 -7.32 11.84
N MET A 140 -19.77 -6.84 11.44
CA MET A 140 -19.55 -5.49 10.91
C MET A 140 -19.60 -5.43 9.37
N GLY A 141 -19.83 -6.56 8.67
CA GLY A 141 -19.95 -6.62 7.21
C GLY A 141 -18.65 -6.41 6.43
N LEU A 142 -17.51 -6.27 7.12
CA LEU A 142 -16.20 -6.01 6.50
C LEU A 142 -15.70 -7.20 5.68
N VAL A 143 -16.02 -8.42 6.12
CA VAL A 143 -15.62 -9.65 5.42
C VAL A 143 -16.46 -9.84 4.16
N ASP A 144 -17.76 -9.60 4.25
CA ASP A 144 -18.68 -9.81 3.13
C ASP A 144 -18.42 -8.79 2.00
N GLN A 145 -18.09 -7.54 2.33
CA GLN A 145 -17.72 -6.50 1.36
C GLN A 145 -16.42 -6.79 0.58
N LEU A 146 -15.49 -7.55 1.17
CA LEU A 146 -14.21 -7.90 0.55
C LEU A 146 -14.25 -9.21 -0.24
N VAL A 147 -15.13 -10.14 0.17
CA VAL A 147 -15.26 -11.48 -0.46
C VAL A 147 -16.19 -11.44 -1.67
N ASP A 148 -17.30 -10.70 -1.61
CA ASP A 148 -18.26 -10.64 -2.71
C ASP A 148 -17.73 -9.91 -3.96
N GLU A 149 -16.71 -9.03 -3.80
CA GLU A 149 -16.10 -8.31 -4.92
C GLU A 149 -14.94 -9.08 -5.61
N LEU A 150 -14.42 -10.14 -4.99
CA LEU A 150 -13.31 -10.92 -5.55
C LEU A 150 -13.76 -12.24 -6.20
N GLY A 151 -15.06 -12.54 -6.18
CA GLY A 151 -15.65 -13.70 -6.84
C GLY A 151 -15.35 -15.01 -6.09
N GLY A 152 -16.40 -15.63 -5.57
CA GLY A 152 -16.40 -17.05 -5.21
C GLY A 152 -16.39 -17.96 -6.43
#